data_AF-A0A537SBA9-F1
#
_entry.id   AF-A0A537SBA9-F1
#
_cell.length_a   1.000
_cell.length_b   1.000
_cell.length_c   1.000
_cell.angle_alpha   90.00
_cell.angle_beta   90.00
_cell.angle_gamma   90.00
#
_symmetry.space_group_name_H-M   'P 1'
#
loop_
_entity.id
_entity.type
_entity.pdbx_description
1 polymer ?
#
loop_
_entity_poly.entity_id
_entity_poly.type
_entity_poly.pdbx_seq_one_letter_code
_entity_poly.pdbx_strand_id
1 'polypeptide(L)'
;PYVVNRAQVRGLSGAMANPSRNDKPHAEWATRMMFAHDNAVENLIIFAPLVLILTEIDYSTTWTVAACAVYFWSRVAHLIVYTLGLPVFRTLAFTVGFFAQAVLALAIFKIV
;
A
#
# COMPACT_ATOMS: atom_id res chain seq x y z
N PRO A 1 8.67 -8.22 7.62
CA PRO A 1 7.55 -7.69 8.44
C PRO A 1 8.07 -6.96 9.68
N TYR A 2 7.64 -5.73 9.95
CA TYR A 2 8.12 -4.94 11.10
C TYR A 2 7.82 -5.59 12.46
N VAL A 3 6.79 -6.44 12.54
CA VAL A 3 6.46 -7.25 13.73
C VAL A 3 7.58 -8.24 14.08
N VAL A 4 8.26 -8.81 13.07
CA VAL A 4 9.43 -9.69 13.29
C VAL A 4 10.57 -8.92 13.93
N ASN A 5 10.84 -7.70 13.47
CA ASN A 5 11.83 -6.82 14.10
C ASN A 5 11.43 -6.48 15.55
N ARG A 6 10.15 -6.21 15.79
CA ARG A 6 9.63 -5.96 17.13
C ARG A 6 9.87 -7.17 18.06
N ALA A 7 9.62 -8.38 17.58
CA ALA A 7 9.91 -9.62 18.31
C ALA A 7 11.42 -9.84 18.53
N GLN A 8 12.26 -9.53 17.55
CA GLN A 8 13.72 -9.64 17.68
C GLN A 8 14.32 -8.62 18.67
N VAL A 9 13.82 -7.38 18.66
CA VAL A 9 14.38 -6.29 19.47
C VAL A 9 13.82 -6.28 20.90
N ARG A 10 12.54 -6.62 21.06
CA ARG A 10 11.80 -6.49 22.34
C ARG A 10 11.38 -7.84 22.94
N GLY A 11 11.69 -8.95 22.28
CA GLY A 11 11.19 -10.28 22.64
C GLY A 11 9.72 -10.47 22.26
N LEU A 12 9.23 -11.72 22.35
CA LEU A 12 7.84 -12.05 22.02
C LEU A 12 6.85 -11.35 22.96
N SER A 13 7.16 -11.30 24.26
CA SER A 13 6.35 -10.61 25.27
C SER A 13 6.32 -9.09 25.07
N GLY A 14 7.46 -8.48 24.73
CA GLY A 14 7.53 -7.06 24.40
C GLY A 14 6.92 -6.70 23.04
N ALA A 15 6.73 -7.67 22.15
CA ALA A 15 5.98 -7.47 20.90
C ALA A 15 4.46 -7.48 21.09
N MET A 16 3.97 -8.20 22.11
CA MET A 16 2.56 -8.27 22.50
C MET A 16 2.18 -7.21 23.55
N ALA A 17 3.17 -6.54 24.17
CA ALA A 17 2.95 -5.48 25.14
C ALA A 17 2.48 -4.17 24.48
N ASN A 18 1.89 -3.29 25.28
CA ASN A 18 1.52 -1.94 24.83
C ASN A 18 2.78 -1.12 24.50
N PRO A 19 2.77 -0.31 23.42
CA PRO A 19 3.90 0.56 23.10
C PRO A 19 4.23 1.51 24.25
N SER A 20 5.49 1.56 24.64
CA SER A 20 6.00 2.46 25.69
C SER A 20 7.09 3.37 25.15
N ARG A 21 7.22 4.58 25.71
CA ARG A 21 8.28 5.53 25.36
C ARG A 21 9.69 5.00 25.65
N ASN A 22 9.80 4.02 26.55
CA ASN A 22 11.07 3.39 26.92
C ASN A 22 11.42 2.18 26.04
N ASP A 23 10.62 1.88 25.02
CA ASP A 23 10.89 0.73 24.17
C ASP A 23 12.13 0.94 23.30
N LYS A 24 12.88 -0.14 23.10
CA LYS A 24 14.02 -0.14 22.17
C LYS A 24 13.56 0.28 20.75
N PRO A 25 14.36 1.13 20.06
CA PRO A 25 14.02 1.61 18.73
C PRO A 25 14.01 0.45 17.72
N HIS A 26 13.12 0.54 16.75
CA HIS A 26 13.09 -0.38 15.62
C HIS A 26 14.25 -0.10 14.68
N ALA A 27 14.85 -1.16 14.11
CA ALA A 27 15.71 -1.04 12.94
C ALA A 27 15.07 -0.19 11.83
N GLU A 28 15.89 0.57 11.10
CA GLU A 28 15.39 1.57 10.14
C GLU A 28 14.46 1.00 9.06
N TRP A 29 14.77 -0.20 8.55
CA TRP A 29 13.94 -0.87 7.53
C TRP A 29 12.52 -1.17 8.04
N ALA A 30 12.37 -1.45 9.34
CA ALA A 30 11.07 -1.76 9.93
C ALA A 30 10.26 -0.49 10.15
N THR A 31 10.91 0.62 10.54
CA THR A 31 10.28 1.94 10.59
C THR A 31 9.82 2.37 9.20
N ARG A 32 10.65 2.18 8.17
CA ARG A 32 10.26 2.41 6.76
C ARG A 32 9.08 1.52 6.35
N MET A 33 9.07 0.25 6.77
CA MET A 33 7.95 -0.67 6.50
C MET A 33 6.64 -0.25 7.19
N MET A 34 6.70 0.32 8.40
CA MET A 34 5.52 0.89 9.07
C MET A 34 4.93 2.05 8.26
N PHE A 35 5.77 3.01 7.85
CA PHE A 35 5.33 4.10 6.97
C PHE A 35 4.80 3.59 5.61
N ALA A 36 5.38 2.51 5.06
CA ALA A 36 4.87 1.89 3.84
C ALA A 36 3.46 1.33 4.03
N HIS A 37 3.21 0.75 5.21
CA HIS A 37 1.92 0.18 5.57
C HIS A 37 0.85 1.27 5.74
N ASP A 38 1.17 2.36 6.43
CA ASP A 38 0.23 3.49 6.57
C ASP A 38 -0.14 4.06 5.19
N ASN A 39 0.84 4.26 4.31
CA ASN A 39 0.57 4.67 2.94
C ASN A 39 -0.31 3.64 2.19
N ALA A 40 -0.05 2.34 2.39
CA ALA A 40 -0.85 1.25 1.81
C ALA A 40 -2.33 1.40 2.17
N VAL A 41 -2.62 1.60 3.45
CA VAL A 41 -3.99 1.78 3.98
C VAL A 41 -4.66 3.02 3.40
N GLU A 42 -3.96 4.16 3.38
CA GLU A 42 -4.52 5.41 2.83
C GLU A 42 -4.97 5.28 1.37
N ASN A 43 -4.18 4.61 0.53
CA ASN A 43 -4.56 4.43 -0.88
C ASN A 43 -5.62 3.35 -1.05
N LEU A 44 -5.67 2.35 -0.17
CA LEU A 44 -6.69 1.31 -0.23
C LEU A 44 -8.08 1.91 0.01
N ILE A 45 -8.19 2.90 0.90
CA ILE A 45 -9.43 3.65 1.16
C ILE A 45 -9.94 4.37 -0.10
N ILE A 46 -9.06 4.74 -1.04
CA ILE A 46 -9.46 5.34 -2.33
C ILE A 46 -9.78 4.25 -3.36
N PHE A 47 -8.93 3.23 -3.47
CA PHE A 47 -9.08 2.17 -4.47
C PHE A 47 -10.33 1.31 -4.26
N ALA A 48 -10.59 0.89 -3.01
CA ALA A 48 -11.67 -0.04 -2.73
C ALA A 48 -13.06 0.50 -3.11
N PRO A 49 -13.45 1.75 -2.76
CA PRO A 49 -14.72 2.31 -3.20
C PRO A 49 -14.85 2.41 -4.72
N LEU A 50 -13.78 2.75 -5.44
CA LEU A 50 -13.83 2.83 -6.92
C LEU A 50 -14.19 1.49 -7.54
N VAL A 51 -13.55 0.41 -7.09
CA VAL A 51 -13.82 -0.94 -7.58
C VAL A 51 -15.20 -1.44 -7.16
N LEU A 52 -15.63 -1.14 -5.92
CA LEU A 52 -16.96 -1.50 -5.44
C LEU A 52 -18.07 -0.81 -6.24
N ILE A 53 -17.90 0.48 -6.55
CA ILE A 53 -18.84 1.22 -7.41
C ILE A 53 -18.92 0.59 -8.80
N LEU A 54 -17.77 0.31 -9.42
CA LEU A 54 -17.72 -0.35 -10.75
C LEU A 54 -18.39 -1.72 -10.75
N THR A 55 -18.24 -2.48 -9.66
CA THR A 55 -18.88 -3.79 -9.49
C THR A 55 -20.40 -3.65 -9.33
N GLU A 56 -20.87 -2.66 -8.57
CA GLU A 56 -22.30 -2.42 -8.35
C GLU A 56 -23.03 -1.99 -9.63
N ILE A 57 -22.36 -1.23 -10.50
CA ILE A 57 -22.92 -0.84 -11.81
C ILE A 57 -22.71 -1.90 -12.90
N ASP A 58 -22.22 -3.09 -12.53
CA ASP A 58 -21.89 -4.21 -13.41
C ASP A 58 -21.00 -3.81 -14.61
N TYR A 59 -20.03 -2.91 -14.36
CA TYR A 59 -19.16 -2.36 -15.38
C TYR A 59 -17.75 -2.94 -15.29
N SER A 60 -17.53 -4.00 -16.05
CA SER A 60 -16.23 -4.69 -16.16
C SER A 60 -15.75 -4.68 -17.61
N THR A 61 -14.61 -4.01 -17.86
CA THR A 61 -13.95 -3.94 -19.16
C THR A 61 -12.51 -4.42 -19.04
N THR A 62 -11.86 -4.70 -20.18
CA THR A 62 -10.43 -5.04 -20.18
C THR A 62 -9.58 -3.97 -19.51
N TRP A 63 -9.98 -2.69 -19.62
CA TRP A 63 -9.30 -1.56 -18.99
C TRP A 63 -9.46 -1.54 -17.46
N THR A 64 -10.64 -1.81 -16.91
CA THR A 64 -10.83 -1.85 -15.46
C THR A 64 -10.09 -3.02 -14.82
N VAL A 65 -10.09 -4.19 -15.48
CA VAL A 65 -9.32 -5.37 -15.04
C VAL A 65 -7.82 -5.09 -15.06
N ALA A 66 -7.31 -4.51 -16.15
CA ALA A 66 -5.91 -4.14 -16.25
C ALA A 66 -5.51 -3.08 -15.21
N ALA A 67 -6.35 -2.07 -14.97
CA ALA A 67 -6.11 -1.04 -13.96
C ALA A 67 -6.03 -1.65 -12.55
N CYS A 68 -6.93 -2.58 -12.20
CA CYS A 68 -6.86 -3.31 -10.92
C CYS A 68 -5.54 -4.09 -10.76
N ALA A 69 -5.08 -4.78 -11.80
CA ALA A 69 -3.82 -5.52 -11.78
C ALA A 69 -2.61 -4.59 -11.65
N VAL A 70 -2.58 -3.49 -12.42
CA VAL A 70 -1.50 -2.48 -12.36
C VAL A 70 -1.46 -1.83 -10.98
N TYR A 71 -2.62 -1.50 -10.40
CA TYR A 71 -2.70 -0.99 -9.04
C TYR A 71 -2.05 -2.00 -8.07
N PHE A 72 -2.48 -3.26 -8.08
CA PHE A 72 -1.93 -4.28 -7.17
C PHE A 72 -0.39 -4.39 -7.27
N TRP A 73 0.14 -4.56 -8.48
CA TRP A 73 1.58 -4.74 -8.67
C TRP A 73 2.39 -3.47 -8.37
N SER A 74 1.84 -2.28 -8.63
CA SER A 74 2.49 -1.03 -8.27
C SER A 74 2.63 -0.86 -6.75
N ARG A 75 1.62 -1.31 -5.96
CA ARG A 75 1.69 -1.28 -4.50
C ARG A 75 2.69 -2.31 -3.94
N VAL A 76 2.76 -3.49 -4.55
CA VAL A 76 3.78 -4.50 -4.20
C VAL A 76 5.19 -3.95 -4.47
N ALA A 77 5.41 -3.35 -5.64
CA ALA A 77 6.69 -2.72 -5.98
C ALA A 77 7.03 -1.56 -5.03
N HIS A 78 6.05 -0.70 -4.74
CA HIS A 78 6.20 0.41 -3.80
C HIS A 78 6.65 -0.08 -2.42
N LEU A 79 6.00 -1.10 -1.87
CA LEU A 79 6.38 -1.71 -0.58
C LEU A 79 7.83 -2.16 -0.58
N ILE A 80 8.25 -2.94 -1.58
CA ILE A 80 9.61 -3.47 -1.68
C ILE A 80 10.62 -2.32 -1.76
N VAL A 81 10.44 -1.39 -2.70
CA VAL A 81 11.32 -0.25 -2.93
C VAL A 81 11.45 0.64 -1.68
N TYR A 82 10.33 0.89 -0.99
CA TYR A 82 10.32 1.73 0.20
C TYR A 82 11.01 1.06 1.39
N THR A 83 10.86 -0.25 1.53
CA THR A 83 11.57 -1.03 2.57
C THR A 83 13.07 -1.08 2.34
N LEU A 84 13.51 -1.15 1.08
CA LEU A 84 14.92 -1.08 0.68
C LEU A 84 15.50 0.34 0.79
N GLY A 85 14.65 1.36 0.93
CA GLY A 85 15.10 2.73 1.11
C GLY A 85 15.57 3.43 -0.16
N LEU A 86 15.18 2.93 -1.33
CA LEU A 86 15.57 3.50 -2.61
C LEU A 86 14.78 4.79 -2.89
N PRO A 87 15.43 5.97 -2.92
CA PRO A 87 14.75 7.23 -3.23
C PRO A 87 14.29 7.23 -4.70
N VAL A 88 13.29 8.05 -5.03
CA VAL A 88 12.71 8.23 -6.39
C VAL A 88 11.92 7.03 -6.94
N PHE A 89 12.39 5.80 -6.79
CA PHE A 89 11.65 4.63 -7.25
C PHE A 89 10.29 4.49 -6.54
N ARG A 90 10.21 4.92 -5.28
CA ARG A 90 8.95 4.95 -4.53
C ARG A 90 7.94 5.88 -5.19
N THR A 91 8.36 7.05 -5.66
CA THR A 91 7.44 8.02 -6.25
C THR A 91 6.95 7.53 -7.61
N LEU A 92 7.81 6.89 -8.40
CA LEU A 92 7.40 6.26 -9.65
C LEU A 92 6.35 5.17 -9.44
N ALA A 93 6.58 4.25 -8.49
CA ALA A 93 5.62 3.18 -8.17
C ALA A 93 4.29 3.76 -7.65
N PHE A 94 4.33 4.80 -6.82
CA PHE A 94 3.15 5.50 -6.35
C PHE A 94 2.37 6.15 -7.51
N THR A 95 3.05 6.86 -8.41
CA THR A 95 2.44 7.52 -9.56
C THR A 95 1.76 6.53 -10.50
N VAL A 96 2.35 5.36 -10.73
CA VAL A 96 1.72 4.28 -11.53
C VAL A 96 0.42 3.81 -10.87
N GLY A 97 0.42 3.60 -9.55
CA GLY A 97 -0.79 3.23 -8.80
C GLY A 97 -1.87 4.32 -8.83
N PHE A 98 -1.46 5.58 -8.75
CA PHE A 98 -2.36 6.73 -8.86
C PHE A 98 -3.04 6.80 -10.24
N PHE A 99 -2.29 6.58 -11.33
CA PHE A 99 -2.89 6.54 -12.67
C PHE A 99 -3.86 5.38 -12.83
N ALA A 100 -3.59 4.22 -12.24
CA ALA A 100 -4.55 3.11 -12.23
C ALA A 100 -5.87 3.50 -11.55
N GLN A 101 -5.82 4.22 -10.42
CA GLN A 101 -7.02 4.76 -9.77
C GLN A 101 -7.75 5.80 -10.63
N ALA A 102 -7.00 6.67 -11.33
CA ALA A 102 -7.58 7.64 -12.25
C ALA A 102 -8.35 6.95 -13.41
N VAL A 103 -7.80 5.87 -13.96
CA VAL A 103 -8.48 5.06 -15.00
C VAL A 103 -9.77 4.45 -14.45
N LEU A 104 -9.75 3.89 -13.23
CA LEU A 104 -10.96 3.37 -12.59
C LEU A 104 -12.01 4.47 -12.35
N ALA A 105 -11.59 5.66 -11.94
CA ALA A 105 -12.49 6.80 -11.78
C ALA A 105 -13.12 7.24 -13.11
N LEU A 106 -12.35 7.29 -14.19
CA LEU A 106 -12.85 7.61 -15.53
C LEU A 106 -13.80 6.54 -16.08
N ALA A 107 -13.54 5.26 -15.76
CA ALA A 107 -14.40 4.14 -16.13
C ALA A 107 -15.80 4.23 -15.47
N ILE A 108 -15.90 4.76 -14.24
CA ILE A 108 -17.19 5.01 -13.59
C ILE A 108 -18.06 5.96 -14.43
N PHE A 109 -17.46 6.96 -15.07
CA PHE A 109 -18.15 7.89 -15.96
C PHE A 109 -18.34 7.36 -17.39
N LYS A 110 -17.94 6.10 -17.67
CA LYS A 110 -18.00 5.45 -18.99
C LYS A 110 -17.23 6.22 -20.08
N ILE A 111 -16.16 6.92 -19.67
CA ILE A 111 -15.28 7.66 -20.59
C ILE A 111 -14.24 6.72 -21.23
N VAL A 112 -13.95 5.59 -20.58
CA VAL A 112 -12.96 4.57 -20.97
C VAL A 112 -13.58 3.19 -20.87
#